data_AF-A0A7V6SRN5-F1
#
_entry.id   AF-A0A7V6SRN5-F1
#
_cell.length_a   1.000
_cell.length_b   1.000
_cell.length_c   1.000
_cell.angle_alpha   90.00
_cell.angle_beta   90.00
_cell.angle_gamma   90.00
#
_symmetry.space_group_name_H-M   'P 1'
#
loop_
_entity.id
_entity.type
_entity.pdbx_description
1 polymer ?
#
loop_
_entity_poly.entity_id
_entity_poly.type
_entity_poly.pdbx_seq_one_letter_code
_entity_poly.pdbx_strand_id
1 'polypeptide(L)'
;MRITCLGDSLTYGNVGYSYIDFLDKSIHAVNKGKNGDTVRGARRRLEKILNQSKFDSPIYVVGIGTNDLLLPYLRTVSLFWFVMMGIRCKVKACIQKDLQFSREYEELLSLLSKNEKRVIVFGQPFINLRNFPHEDLIKRNAIIKKLADQYGFPFIDIFHLQKERIEKDTRVYTWKHSFFLRVIDAIIMSLAPSTKDTFAKRRGLTTSVDGAHFHSNSAKLLAKEVEKHLLKIRV
;
A
#
# COMPACT_ATOMS: atom_id res chain seq x y z
N MET A 1 -23.05 -1.65 -1.08
CA MET A 1 -22.16 -1.73 -2.28
C MET A 1 -21.01 -2.67 -1.97
N ARG A 2 -20.62 -3.57 -2.88
CA ARG A 2 -19.52 -4.50 -2.66
C ARG A 2 -18.27 -4.07 -3.45
N ILE A 3 -17.10 -4.10 -2.81
CA ILE A 3 -15.80 -3.81 -3.43
C ILE A 3 -14.76 -4.87 -3.05
N THR A 4 -13.77 -5.09 -3.90
CA THR A 4 -12.60 -5.93 -3.58
C THR A 4 -11.35 -5.07 -3.48
N CYS A 5 -10.70 -5.06 -2.32
CA CYS A 5 -9.52 -4.25 -2.05
C CYS A 5 -8.25 -5.11 -2.22
N LEU A 6 -7.56 -4.99 -3.36
CA LEU A 6 -6.33 -5.70 -3.66
C LEU A 6 -5.11 -4.84 -3.28
N GLY A 7 -4.21 -5.40 -2.47
CA GLY A 7 -2.98 -4.69 -2.15
C GLY A 7 -2.04 -5.45 -1.25
N ASP A 8 -1.11 -4.72 -0.63
CA ASP A 8 -0.11 -5.26 0.27
C ASP A 8 -0.49 -5.12 1.76
N SER A 9 0.50 -4.89 2.64
CA SER A 9 0.28 -4.67 4.07
C SER A 9 -0.50 -3.39 4.37
N LEU A 10 -0.47 -2.39 3.49
CA LEU A 10 -1.22 -1.13 3.64
C LEU A 10 -2.73 -1.35 3.49
N THR A 11 -3.12 -2.30 2.63
CA THR A 11 -4.51 -2.75 2.51
C THR A 11 -4.87 -3.75 3.62
N TYR A 12 -3.94 -4.63 3.98
CA TYR A 12 -4.17 -5.66 5.00
C TYR A 12 -4.41 -5.07 6.40
N GLY A 13 -3.67 -4.04 6.81
CA GLY A 13 -3.94 -3.29 8.05
C GLY A 13 -3.51 -3.98 9.36
N ASN A 14 -2.54 -4.89 9.31
CA ASN A 14 -2.06 -5.56 10.53
C ASN A 14 -1.21 -4.63 11.41
N VAL A 15 -0.08 -4.16 10.88
CA VAL A 15 0.87 -3.29 11.62
C VAL A 15 0.33 -1.86 11.74
N GLY A 16 0.03 -1.23 10.60
CA GLY A 16 -0.69 0.06 10.56
C GLY A 16 -2.20 -0.16 10.48
N TYR A 17 -2.95 0.89 10.19
CA TYR A 17 -4.40 0.79 9.95
C TYR A 17 -4.70 0.44 8.50
N SER A 18 -5.74 -0.36 8.26
CA SER A 18 -6.34 -0.44 6.93
C SER A 18 -7.24 0.77 6.72
N TYR A 19 -7.23 1.34 5.52
CA TYR A 19 -8.24 2.33 5.14
C TYR A 19 -9.66 1.72 5.09
N ILE A 20 -9.76 0.40 4.93
CA ILE A 20 -11.04 -0.33 4.87
C ILE A 20 -11.83 -0.16 6.16
N ASP A 21 -11.15 -0.12 7.30
CA ASP A 21 -11.78 0.03 8.62
C ASP A 21 -12.44 1.40 8.81
N PHE A 22 -12.12 2.37 7.94
CA PHE A 22 -12.66 3.73 7.95
C PHE A 22 -13.63 4.01 6.80
N LEU A 23 -13.95 3.01 5.97
CA LEU A 23 -14.99 3.16 4.95
C LEU A 23 -16.39 3.20 5.58
N ASP A 24 -17.31 3.86 4.89
CA ASP A 24 -18.73 3.91 5.24
C ASP A 24 -19.29 2.49 5.38
N LYS A 25 -20.13 2.29 6.42
CA LYS A 25 -20.66 0.97 6.77
C LYS A 25 -21.52 0.33 5.68
N SER A 26 -22.05 1.11 4.73
CA SER A 26 -22.78 0.59 3.57
C SER A 26 -21.88 -0.03 2.49
N ILE A 27 -20.55 0.13 2.61
CA ILE A 27 -19.54 -0.44 1.73
C ILE A 27 -19.06 -1.77 2.30
N HIS A 28 -19.47 -2.85 1.67
CA HIS A 28 -18.97 -4.19 1.96
C HIS A 28 -17.64 -4.42 1.24
N ALA A 29 -16.54 -4.09 1.89
CA ALA A 29 -15.19 -4.26 1.36
C ALA A 29 -14.60 -5.64 1.69
N VAL A 30 -14.20 -6.37 0.65
CA VAL A 30 -13.46 -7.63 0.79
C VAL A 30 -11.97 -7.31 0.81
N ASN A 31 -11.34 -7.44 1.99
CA ASN A 31 -9.91 -7.22 2.15
C ASN A 31 -9.11 -8.35 1.49
N LYS A 32 -8.44 -8.04 0.38
CA LYS A 32 -7.45 -8.89 -0.32
C LYS A 32 -6.06 -8.25 -0.24
N GLY A 33 -5.73 -7.66 0.91
CA GLY A 33 -4.36 -7.29 1.28
C GLY A 33 -3.49 -8.53 1.56
N LYS A 34 -2.18 -8.42 1.36
CA LYS A 34 -1.20 -9.44 1.79
C LYS A 34 0.12 -8.82 2.19
N ASN A 35 0.63 -9.21 3.37
CA ASN A 35 1.89 -8.66 3.87
C ASN A 35 3.09 -8.92 2.93
N GLY A 36 3.79 -7.83 2.61
CA GLY A 36 4.99 -7.85 1.77
C GLY A 36 4.71 -8.28 0.33
N ASP A 37 3.49 -8.12 -0.18
CA ASP A 37 3.17 -8.44 -1.57
C ASP A 37 3.75 -7.37 -2.53
N THR A 38 4.15 -7.83 -3.69
CA THR A 38 4.69 -7.02 -4.80
C THR A 38 3.66 -6.96 -5.93
N VAL A 39 3.89 -6.14 -6.97
CA VAL A 39 3.02 -6.10 -8.15
C VAL A 39 2.81 -7.50 -8.75
N ARG A 40 3.90 -8.27 -8.94
CA ARG A 40 3.84 -9.66 -9.42
C ARG A 40 3.07 -10.61 -8.51
N GLY A 41 3.22 -10.43 -7.20
CA GLY A 41 2.47 -11.21 -6.22
C GLY A 41 0.98 -10.93 -6.30
N ALA A 42 0.61 -9.65 -6.37
CA ALA A 42 -0.77 -9.21 -6.50
C ALA A 42 -1.40 -9.65 -7.81
N ARG A 43 -0.70 -9.56 -8.95
CA ARG A 43 -1.19 -10.03 -10.26
C ARG A 43 -1.55 -11.51 -10.24
N ARG A 44 -0.65 -12.38 -9.77
CA ARG A 44 -0.92 -13.83 -9.63
C ARG A 44 -2.08 -14.14 -8.69
N ARG A 45 -2.30 -13.31 -7.66
CA ARG A 45 -3.46 -13.43 -6.78
C ARG A 45 -4.74 -12.96 -7.46
N LEU A 46 -4.67 -11.88 -8.23
CA LEU A 46 -5.80 -11.33 -8.96
C LEU A 46 -6.36 -12.35 -9.96
N GLU A 47 -5.51 -13.05 -10.72
CA GLU A 47 -5.92 -14.14 -11.61
C GLU A 47 -6.77 -15.19 -10.87
N LYS A 48 -6.34 -15.58 -9.66
CA LYS A 48 -7.10 -16.53 -8.83
C LYS A 48 -8.40 -15.95 -8.28
N ILE A 49 -8.42 -14.66 -7.95
CA ILE A 49 -9.61 -13.97 -7.43
C ILE A 49 -10.68 -13.86 -8.52
N LEU A 50 -10.29 -13.48 -9.73
CA LEU A 50 -11.22 -13.33 -10.86
C LEU A 50 -11.84 -14.67 -11.26
N ASN A 51 -11.09 -15.77 -11.13
CA ASN A 51 -11.61 -17.12 -11.36
C ASN A 51 -12.51 -17.66 -10.22
N GLN A 52 -12.66 -16.92 -9.10
CA GLN A 52 -13.42 -17.34 -7.93
C GLN A 52 -14.58 -16.37 -7.65
N SER A 53 -15.81 -16.77 -8.02
CA SER A 53 -17.02 -15.95 -7.90
C SER A 53 -17.28 -15.38 -6.49
N LYS A 54 -16.87 -16.09 -5.43
CA LYS A 54 -17.06 -15.64 -4.03
C LYS A 54 -16.33 -14.34 -3.72
N PHE A 55 -15.24 -14.01 -4.43
CA PHE A 55 -14.40 -12.84 -4.13
C PHE A 55 -14.34 -11.82 -5.26
N ASP A 56 -14.87 -12.19 -6.42
CA ASP A 56 -15.04 -11.26 -7.52
C ASP A 56 -16.08 -10.18 -7.15
N SER A 57 -15.81 -8.96 -7.59
CA SER A 57 -16.62 -7.78 -7.35
C SER A 57 -16.59 -6.92 -8.61
N PRO A 58 -17.68 -6.22 -8.97
CA PRO A 58 -17.64 -5.32 -10.12
C PRO A 58 -16.71 -4.11 -9.91
N ILE A 59 -16.32 -3.84 -8.66
CA ILE A 59 -15.45 -2.71 -8.30
C ILE A 59 -14.24 -3.20 -7.49
N TYR A 60 -13.06 -2.73 -7.87
CA TYR A 60 -11.78 -2.97 -7.22
C TYR A 60 -11.13 -1.68 -6.73
N VAL A 61 -10.47 -1.75 -5.58
CA VAL A 61 -9.52 -0.74 -5.12
C VAL A 61 -8.14 -1.38 -5.09
N VAL A 62 -7.18 -0.81 -5.81
CA VAL A 62 -5.84 -1.38 -6.01
C VAL A 62 -4.79 -0.44 -5.44
N GLY A 63 -4.00 -0.96 -4.49
CA GLY A 63 -2.84 -0.26 -3.94
C GLY A 63 -1.70 -1.22 -3.71
N ILE A 64 -0.76 -1.21 -4.65
CA ILE A 64 0.36 -2.15 -4.70
C ILE A 64 1.60 -1.48 -5.27
N GLY A 65 2.77 -2.02 -4.96
CA GLY A 65 4.06 -1.58 -5.51
C GLY A 65 5.01 -1.03 -4.45
N THR A 66 4.54 -0.72 -3.24
CA THR A 66 5.38 -0.21 -2.14
C THR A 66 6.54 -1.16 -1.83
N ASN A 67 6.28 -2.47 -1.77
CA ASN A 67 7.31 -3.47 -1.47
C ASN A 67 8.33 -3.68 -2.59
N ASP A 68 8.00 -3.33 -3.83
CA ASP A 68 8.93 -3.36 -4.96
C ASP A 68 10.04 -2.30 -4.81
N LEU A 69 9.86 -1.29 -3.95
CA LEU A 69 10.87 -0.29 -3.62
C LEU A 69 11.39 -0.43 -2.18
N LEU A 70 10.49 -0.68 -1.22
CA LEU A 70 10.82 -0.80 0.19
C LEU A 70 11.75 -1.99 0.48
N LEU A 71 11.49 -3.18 -0.08
CA LEU A 71 12.34 -4.35 0.18
C LEU A 71 13.76 -4.18 -0.38
N PRO A 72 13.97 -3.68 -1.62
CA PRO A 72 15.30 -3.30 -2.10
C PRO A 72 15.99 -2.25 -1.23
N TYR A 73 15.28 -1.17 -0.85
CA TYR A 73 15.83 -0.13 0.03
C TYR A 73 16.32 -0.73 1.35
N LEU A 74 15.55 -1.62 1.98
CA LEU A 74 15.94 -2.18 3.28
C LEU A 74 17.26 -2.96 3.21
N ARG A 75 17.64 -3.50 2.05
CA ARG A 75 18.95 -4.16 1.87
C ARG A 75 20.13 -3.22 2.08
N THR A 76 19.94 -1.90 1.95
CA THR A 76 21.00 -0.89 2.10
C THR A 76 21.14 -0.41 3.54
N VAL A 77 20.23 -0.80 4.43
CA VAL A 77 20.14 -0.25 5.79
C VAL A 77 21.22 -0.83 6.74
N SER A 78 21.51 -2.13 6.63
CA SER A 78 22.61 -2.80 7.34
C SER A 78 22.93 -4.16 6.73
N LEU A 79 24.06 -4.79 7.11
CA LEU A 79 24.43 -6.13 6.67
C LEU A 79 23.37 -7.19 7.03
N PHE A 80 22.80 -7.10 8.23
CA PHE A 80 21.70 -7.99 8.63
C PHE A 80 20.49 -7.84 7.71
N TRP A 81 20.08 -6.61 7.40
CA TRP A 81 18.98 -6.36 6.49
C TRP A 81 19.31 -6.73 5.04
N PHE A 82 20.55 -6.59 4.60
CA PHE A 82 21.02 -7.01 3.28
C PHE A 82 20.72 -8.48 3.00
N VAL A 83 21.10 -9.36 3.94
CA VAL A 83 20.87 -10.81 3.82
C VAL A 83 19.38 -11.13 3.86
N MET A 84 18.69 -10.67 4.93
CA MET A 84 17.28 -10.99 5.16
C MET A 84 16.37 -10.48 4.03
N MET A 85 16.57 -9.25 3.57
CA MET A 85 15.75 -8.66 2.51
C MET A 85 16.19 -9.13 1.13
N GLY A 86 17.45 -9.53 0.94
CA GLY A 86 17.89 -10.19 -0.29
C GLY A 86 17.11 -11.48 -0.56
N ILE A 87 16.98 -12.33 0.45
CA ILE A 87 16.18 -13.58 0.37
C ILE A 87 14.71 -13.24 0.14
N ARG A 88 14.13 -12.36 0.98
CA ARG A 88 12.71 -11.99 0.85
C ARG A 88 12.40 -11.40 -0.51
N CYS A 89 13.28 -10.58 -1.06
CA CYS A 89 13.03 -9.92 -2.32
C CYS A 89 13.05 -10.88 -3.52
N LYS A 90 13.91 -11.92 -3.47
CA LYS A 90 13.85 -13.04 -4.41
C LYS A 90 12.54 -13.82 -4.28
N VAL A 91 12.15 -14.21 -3.07
CA VAL A 91 10.92 -14.99 -2.81
C VAL A 91 9.67 -14.22 -3.22
N LYS A 92 9.64 -12.91 -2.96
CA LYS A 92 8.53 -12.02 -3.32
C LYS A 92 8.60 -11.50 -4.75
N ALA A 93 9.66 -11.84 -5.49
CA ALA A 93 9.91 -11.38 -6.85
C ALA A 93 9.81 -9.85 -7.01
N CYS A 94 10.52 -9.06 -6.18
CA CYS A 94 10.46 -7.60 -6.30
C CYS A 94 10.95 -7.14 -7.67
N ILE A 95 10.38 -6.03 -8.13
CA ILE A 95 10.77 -5.36 -9.35
C ILE A 95 11.58 -4.10 -9.02
N GLN A 96 12.86 -4.11 -9.37
CA GLN A 96 13.77 -2.98 -9.11
C GLN A 96 13.84 -1.99 -10.28
N LYS A 97 13.65 -2.45 -11.52
CA LYS A 97 13.76 -1.61 -12.72
C LYS A 97 12.41 -1.04 -13.12
N ASP A 98 12.35 0.27 -13.39
CA ASP A 98 11.10 0.98 -13.66
C ASP A 98 10.38 0.48 -14.91
N LEU A 99 11.11 0.13 -15.97
CA LEU A 99 10.50 -0.42 -17.19
C LEU A 99 9.79 -1.75 -16.91
N GLN A 100 10.41 -2.62 -16.11
CA GLN A 100 9.79 -3.88 -15.71
C GLN A 100 8.62 -3.65 -14.74
N PHE A 101 8.72 -2.65 -13.87
CA PHE A 101 7.65 -2.27 -12.96
C PHE A 101 6.42 -1.81 -13.74
N SER A 102 6.62 -0.92 -14.73
CA SER A 102 5.59 -0.43 -15.62
C SER A 102 4.87 -1.58 -16.35
N ARG A 103 5.63 -2.53 -16.94
CA ARG A 103 5.06 -3.66 -17.68
C ARG A 103 4.20 -4.56 -16.78
N GLU A 104 4.71 -4.94 -15.61
CA GLU A 104 3.96 -5.83 -14.70
C GLU A 104 2.74 -5.14 -14.08
N TYR A 105 2.82 -3.82 -13.85
CA TYR A 105 1.68 -3.03 -13.37
C TYR A 105 0.63 -2.88 -14.47
N GLU A 106 1.06 -2.65 -15.71
CA GLU A 106 0.18 -2.60 -16.88
C GLU A 106 -0.55 -3.93 -17.09
N GLU A 107 0.14 -5.08 -16.97
CA GLU A 107 -0.51 -6.40 -17.04
C GLU A 107 -1.58 -6.57 -15.95
N LEU A 108 -1.33 -6.08 -14.73
CA LEU A 108 -2.30 -6.12 -13.64
C LEU A 108 -3.55 -5.29 -13.95
N LEU A 109 -3.38 -4.06 -14.44
CA LEU A 109 -4.52 -3.20 -14.82
C LEU A 109 -5.25 -3.71 -16.05
N SER A 110 -4.51 -4.22 -17.05
CA SER A 110 -5.06 -4.86 -18.25
C SER A 110 -5.96 -6.04 -17.89
N LEU A 111 -5.55 -6.85 -16.92
CA LEU A 111 -6.37 -7.99 -16.46
C LEU A 111 -7.69 -7.53 -15.85
N LEU A 112 -7.71 -6.45 -15.05
CA LEU A 112 -8.94 -5.86 -14.53
C LEU A 112 -9.82 -5.29 -15.64
N SER A 113 -9.21 -4.56 -16.58
CA SER A 113 -9.92 -3.95 -17.71
C SER A 113 -10.56 -5.01 -18.63
N LYS A 114 -9.83 -6.08 -18.98
CA LYS A 114 -10.34 -7.19 -19.82
C LYS A 114 -11.48 -7.96 -19.17
N ASN A 115 -11.57 -7.93 -17.85
CA ASN A 115 -12.67 -8.52 -17.09
C ASN A 115 -13.73 -7.48 -16.71
N GLU A 116 -13.76 -6.35 -17.41
CA GLU A 116 -14.77 -5.28 -17.28
C GLU A 116 -14.94 -4.74 -15.86
N LYS A 117 -13.85 -4.74 -15.08
CA LYS A 117 -13.87 -4.26 -13.71
C LYS A 117 -13.74 -2.74 -13.67
N ARG A 118 -14.50 -2.10 -12.77
CA ARG A 118 -14.29 -0.70 -12.40
C ARG A 118 -13.20 -0.65 -11.34
N VAL A 119 -12.20 0.21 -11.52
CA VAL A 119 -11.00 0.19 -10.68
C VAL A 119 -10.71 1.59 -10.15
N ILE A 120 -10.41 1.67 -8.85
CA ILE A 120 -9.77 2.84 -8.24
C ILE A 120 -8.34 2.43 -7.89
N VAL A 121 -7.36 3.19 -8.37
CA VAL A 121 -5.94 2.94 -8.10
C VAL A 121 -5.44 3.98 -7.11
N PHE A 122 -4.64 3.60 -6.13
CA PHE A 122 -3.90 4.56 -5.31
C PHE A 122 -2.39 4.30 -5.35
N GLY A 123 -1.63 5.39 -5.33
CA GLY A 123 -0.17 5.34 -5.39
C GLY A 123 0.47 4.80 -4.12
N GLN A 124 1.80 4.65 -4.15
CA GLN A 124 2.61 4.39 -2.98
C GLN A 124 2.56 5.59 -2.02
N PRO A 125 2.42 5.40 -0.70
CA PRO A 125 2.33 6.49 0.25
C PRO A 125 3.68 7.11 0.58
N PHE A 126 3.67 8.24 1.30
CA PHE A 126 4.88 8.80 1.90
C PHE A 126 5.51 7.81 2.89
N ILE A 127 6.81 7.55 2.72
CA ILE A 127 7.61 6.66 3.58
C ILE A 127 8.61 7.49 4.35
N ASN A 128 8.46 7.62 5.66
CA ASN A 128 9.37 8.40 6.50
C ASN A 128 10.47 7.53 7.11
N LEU A 129 11.34 6.99 6.24
CA LEU A 129 12.52 6.24 6.64
C LEU A 129 13.79 6.99 6.22
N ARG A 130 14.81 6.96 7.08
CA ARG A 130 16.10 7.60 6.81
C ARG A 130 16.69 7.12 5.48
N ASN A 131 17.03 8.05 4.60
CA ASN A 131 17.60 7.79 3.27
C ASN A 131 16.70 6.96 2.35
N PHE A 132 15.39 6.94 2.57
CA PHE A 132 14.45 6.29 1.65
C PHE A 132 14.46 7.02 0.29
N PRO A 133 14.48 6.30 -0.84
CA PRO A 133 14.57 6.91 -2.17
C PRO A 133 13.21 7.48 -2.60
N HIS A 134 12.87 8.69 -2.12
CA HIS A 134 11.61 9.35 -2.49
C HIS A 134 11.52 9.71 -3.97
N GLU A 135 12.64 9.98 -4.64
CA GLU A 135 12.66 10.25 -6.09
C GLU A 135 12.15 9.04 -6.88
N ASP A 136 12.64 7.84 -6.56
CA ASP A 136 12.17 6.59 -7.18
C ASP A 136 10.68 6.34 -6.89
N LEU A 137 10.22 6.64 -5.67
CA LEU A 137 8.81 6.52 -5.30
C LEU A 137 7.94 7.47 -6.11
N ILE A 138 8.32 8.74 -6.22
CA ILE A 138 7.60 9.76 -7.00
C ILE A 138 7.55 9.33 -8.48
N LYS A 139 8.67 8.85 -9.01
CA LYS A 139 8.74 8.33 -10.38
C LYS A 139 7.81 7.14 -10.58
N ARG A 140 7.75 6.19 -9.65
CA ARG A 140 6.84 5.06 -9.71
C ARG A 140 5.37 5.46 -9.57
N ASN A 141 5.05 6.42 -8.72
CA ASN A 141 3.70 6.99 -8.66
C ASN A 141 3.29 7.66 -9.97
N ALA A 142 4.21 8.35 -10.66
CA ALA A 142 3.94 8.90 -11.99
C ALA A 142 3.68 7.80 -13.03
N ILE A 143 4.40 6.68 -12.97
CA ILE A 143 4.13 5.49 -13.81
C ILE A 143 2.73 4.92 -13.52
N ILE A 144 2.40 4.70 -12.24
CA ILE A 144 1.09 4.16 -11.83
C ILE A 144 -0.03 5.08 -12.30
N LYS A 145 0.12 6.40 -12.10
CA LYS A 145 -0.86 7.39 -12.53
C LYS A 145 -1.05 7.34 -14.05
N LYS A 146 0.04 7.37 -14.82
CA LYS A 146 -0.03 7.30 -16.29
C LYS A 146 -0.77 6.04 -16.75
N LEU A 147 -0.45 4.88 -16.18
CA LEU A 147 -1.13 3.63 -16.50
C LEU A 147 -2.62 3.68 -16.10
N ALA A 148 -2.95 4.19 -14.91
CA ALA A 148 -4.33 4.35 -14.48
C ALA A 148 -5.13 5.25 -15.45
N ASP A 149 -4.55 6.38 -15.86
CA ASP A 149 -5.14 7.31 -16.83
C ASP A 149 -5.37 6.61 -18.20
N GLN A 150 -4.43 5.77 -18.67
CA GLN A 150 -4.56 5.02 -19.93
C GLN A 150 -5.74 4.04 -19.94
N TYR A 151 -6.08 3.45 -18.79
CA TYR A 151 -7.24 2.56 -18.65
C TYR A 151 -8.51 3.28 -18.17
N GLY A 152 -8.48 4.62 -18.03
CA GLY A 152 -9.61 5.41 -17.53
C GLY A 152 -9.93 5.16 -16.05
N PHE A 153 -8.97 4.64 -15.28
CA PHE A 153 -9.16 4.36 -13.86
C PHE A 153 -8.78 5.57 -13.00
N PRO A 154 -9.64 6.03 -12.07
CA PRO A 154 -9.27 7.10 -11.14
C PRO A 154 -8.03 6.75 -10.32
N PHE A 155 -7.12 7.70 -10.22
CA PHE A 155 -5.90 7.62 -9.43
C PHE A 155 -5.95 8.52 -8.20
N ILE A 156 -5.66 7.96 -7.02
CA ILE A 156 -5.52 8.68 -5.76
C ILE A 156 -4.02 8.82 -5.44
N ASP A 157 -3.51 10.05 -5.49
CA ASP A 157 -2.14 10.36 -5.09
C ASP A 157 -2.02 10.50 -3.56
N ILE A 158 -2.04 9.35 -2.88
CA ILE A 158 -1.96 9.33 -1.41
C ILE A 158 -0.65 9.94 -0.89
N PHE A 159 0.46 9.87 -1.65
CA PHE A 159 1.72 10.51 -1.27
C PHE A 159 1.53 12.03 -1.15
N HIS A 160 0.98 12.67 -2.18
CA HIS A 160 0.75 14.11 -2.17
C HIS A 160 -0.26 14.51 -1.10
N LEU A 161 -1.38 13.78 -1.00
CA LEU A 161 -2.42 14.03 -0.01
C LEU A 161 -1.89 13.99 1.43
N GLN A 162 -1.03 13.02 1.77
CA GLN A 162 -0.40 12.95 3.09
C GLN A 162 0.50 14.16 3.35
N LYS A 163 1.29 14.59 2.36
CA LYS A 163 2.22 15.72 2.50
C LYS A 163 1.52 17.07 2.61
N GLU A 164 0.34 17.20 2.01
CA GLU A 164 -0.47 18.42 2.02
C GLU A 164 -1.36 18.52 3.26
N ARG A 165 -2.02 17.41 3.65
CA ARG A 165 -3.17 17.46 4.58
C ARG A 165 -2.89 16.88 5.96
N ILE A 166 -1.72 16.29 6.18
CA ILE A 166 -1.33 15.74 7.49
C ILE A 166 -0.16 16.56 8.02
N GLU A 167 -0.18 16.84 9.32
CA GLU A 167 0.94 17.46 10.02
C GLU A 167 2.25 16.74 9.70
N LYS A 168 3.34 17.49 9.56
CA LYS A 168 4.65 16.90 9.26
C LYS A 168 5.11 16.04 10.43
N ASP A 169 5.66 14.87 10.11
CA ASP A 169 6.37 14.05 11.09
C ASP A 169 7.50 14.88 11.74
N THR A 170 7.64 14.79 13.07
CA THR A 170 8.65 15.55 13.83
C THR A 170 10.00 14.84 13.91
N ARG A 171 10.05 13.56 13.52
CA ARG A 171 11.27 12.74 13.50
C ARG A 171 11.31 11.88 12.24
N VAL A 172 12.52 11.59 11.77
CA VAL A 172 12.76 10.61 10.70
C VAL A 172 13.04 9.26 11.32
N TYR A 173 12.31 8.22 10.91
CA TYR A 173 12.43 6.88 11.50
C TYR A 173 13.51 6.03 10.82
N THR A 174 13.98 4.98 11.47
CA THR A 174 14.92 4.02 10.87
C THR A 174 14.65 2.61 11.37
N TRP A 175 14.82 1.63 10.48
CA TRP A 175 14.68 0.21 10.82
C TRP A 175 16.01 -0.46 11.16
N LYS A 176 17.13 0.28 11.09
CA LYS A 176 18.50 -0.26 11.17
C LYS A 176 18.74 -1.12 12.41
N HIS A 177 18.34 -0.65 13.57
CA HIS A 177 18.61 -1.29 14.86
C HIS A 177 17.34 -1.84 15.53
N SER A 178 16.21 -1.85 14.82
CA SER A 178 14.90 -2.05 15.44
C SER A 178 14.20 -3.33 14.96
N PHE A 179 14.90 -4.33 14.43
CA PHE A 179 14.24 -5.53 13.89
C PHE A 179 13.39 -6.24 14.96
N PHE A 180 14.00 -6.64 16.09
CA PHE A 180 13.31 -7.33 17.17
C PHE A 180 12.24 -6.46 17.83
N LEU A 181 12.57 -5.20 18.14
CA LEU A 181 11.60 -4.24 18.67
C LEU A 181 10.39 -4.10 17.75
N ARG A 182 10.60 -4.01 16.43
CA ARG A 182 9.48 -3.93 15.47
C ARG A 182 8.65 -5.19 15.39
N VAL A 183 9.23 -6.37 15.59
CA VAL A 183 8.45 -7.62 15.67
C VAL A 183 7.56 -7.58 16.90
N ILE A 184 8.09 -7.18 18.06
CA ILE A 184 7.32 -7.03 19.30
C ILE A 184 6.23 -5.97 19.13
N ASP A 185 6.58 -4.79 18.61
CA ASP A 185 5.64 -3.70 18.37
C ASP A 185 4.54 -4.13 17.40
N ALA A 186 4.87 -4.89 16.35
CA ALA A 186 3.89 -5.42 15.41
C ALA A 186 2.92 -6.40 16.09
N ILE A 187 3.40 -7.26 16.99
CA ILE A 187 2.54 -8.17 17.78
C ILE A 187 1.61 -7.35 18.68
N ILE A 188 2.15 -6.40 19.45
CA ILE A 188 1.36 -5.53 20.34
C ILE A 188 0.30 -4.76 19.55
N MET A 189 0.68 -4.12 18.45
CA MET A 189 -0.24 -3.34 17.61
C MET A 189 -1.29 -4.21 16.92
N SER A 190 -1.01 -5.49 16.66
CA SER A 190 -1.99 -6.43 16.12
C SER A 190 -3.00 -6.86 17.19
N LEU A 191 -2.54 -7.12 18.42
CA LEU A 191 -3.38 -7.57 19.54
C LEU A 191 -4.18 -6.41 20.19
N ALA A 192 -3.64 -5.20 20.17
CA ALA A 192 -4.24 -4.00 20.74
C ALA A 192 -4.19 -2.84 19.72
N PRO A 193 -5.08 -2.79 18.73
CA PRO A 193 -5.04 -1.79 17.66
C PRO A 193 -5.10 -0.33 18.12
N SER A 194 -5.69 -0.04 19.29
CA SER A 194 -5.72 1.29 19.91
C SER A 194 -4.32 1.84 20.23
N THR A 195 -3.32 0.97 20.34
CA THR A 195 -1.94 1.38 20.64
C THR A 195 -1.22 1.98 19.45
N LYS A 196 -1.61 1.66 18.20
CA LYS A 196 -0.91 2.05 16.97
C LYS A 196 -0.58 3.54 16.89
N ASP A 197 -1.57 4.41 17.15
CA ASP A 197 -1.38 5.87 17.14
C ASP A 197 -0.50 6.35 18.32
N THR A 198 -0.55 5.67 19.47
CA THR A 198 0.32 5.97 20.61
C THR A 198 1.78 5.67 20.28
N PHE A 199 2.05 4.54 19.62
CA PHE A 199 3.39 4.21 19.13
C PHE A 199 3.87 5.22 18.08
N ALA A 200 3.01 5.62 17.15
CA ALA A 200 3.31 6.64 16.15
C ALA A 200 3.72 7.97 16.83
N LYS A 201 2.91 8.45 17.78
CA LYS A 201 3.17 9.66 18.56
C LYS A 201 4.52 9.60 19.28
N ARG A 202 4.83 8.49 19.95
CA ARG A 202 6.14 8.29 20.62
C ARG A 202 7.32 8.32 19.65
N ARG A 203 7.10 7.87 18.42
CA ARG A 203 8.09 7.89 17.33
C ARG A 203 8.17 9.24 16.60
N GLY A 204 7.29 10.19 16.92
CA GLY A 204 7.20 11.49 16.24
C GLY A 204 6.61 11.39 14.83
N LEU A 205 5.71 10.43 14.61
CA LEU A 205 5.09 10.14 13.32
C LEU A 205 3.59 10.42 13.36
N THR A 206 3.07 11.03 12.30
CA THR A 206 1.67 11.42 12.07
C THR A 206 1.11 10.78 10.80
N THR A 207 1.97 10.47 9.82
CA THR A 207 1.59 9.84 8.55
C THR A 207 1.60 8.32 8.62
N SER A 208 2.45 7.75 9.46
CA SER A 208 2.67 6.31 9.58
C SER A 208 2.91 5.90 11.03
N VAL A 209 2.74 4.61 11.35
CA VAL A 209 3.02 4.10 12.68
C VAL A 209 4.50 3.75 12.85
N ASP A 210 5.17 3.32 11.78
CA ASP A 210 6.55 2.82 11.80
C ASP A 210 7.43 3.35 10.67
N GLY A 211 7.06 4.49 10.07
CA GLY A 211 7.72 5.08 8.91
C GLY A 211 7.21 4.53 7.57
N ALA A 212 6.39 3.47 7.55
CA ALA A 212 5.84 2.91 6.31
C ALA A 212 4.34 2.58 6.36
N HIS A 213 3.85 1.97 7.45
CA HIS A 213 2.44 1.56 7.54
C HIS A 213 1.56 2.69 8.05
N PHE A 214 0.34 2.80 7.53
CA PHE A 214 -0.54 3.94 7.84
C PHE A 214 -0.81 4.14 9.33
N HIS A 215 -0.69 5.40 9.75
CA HIS A 215 -1.36 5.95 10.92
C HIS A 215 -2.86 6.13 10.62
N SER A 216 -3.70 6.26 11.66
CA SER A 216 -5.15 6.40 11.49
C SER A 216 -5.54 7.59 10.59
N ASN A 217 -4.84 8.73 10.69
CA ASN A 217 -5.09 9.90 9.84
C ASN A 217 -4.89 9.60 8.35
N SER A 218 -3.82 8.90 7.97
CA SER A 218 -3.57 8.51 6.58
C SER A 218 -4.62 7.51 6.06
N ALA A 219 -5.01 6.56 6.91
CA ALA A 219 -6.02 5.56 6.56
C ALA A 219 -7.40 6.21 6.35
N LYS A 220 -7.81 7.13 7.23
CA LYS A 220 -9.03 7.93 7.08
C LYS A 220 -9.00 8.82 5.83
N LEU A 221 -7.87 9.45 5.56
CA LEU A 221 -7.69 10.28 4.37
C LEU A 221 -7.88 9.47 3.09
N LEU A 222 -7.26 8.28 3.01
CA LEU A 222 -7.42 7.39 1.86
C LEU A 222 -8.87 6.87 1.75
N ALA A 223 -9.49 6.47 2.85
CA ALA A 223 -10.88 6.00 2.87
C ALA A 223 -11.84 7.05 2.28
N LYS A 224 -11.72 8.30 2.71
CA LYS A 224 -12.53 9.42 2.22
C LYS A 224 -12.38 9.65 0.71
N GLU A 225 -11.15 9.58 0.18
CA GLU A 225 -10.95 9.74 -1.27
C GLU A 225 -11.47 8.53 -2.05
N VAL A 226 -11.33 7.31 -1.51
CA VAL A 226 -11.94 6.10 -2.11
C VAL A 226 -13.46 6.25 -2.20
N GLU A 227 -14.12 6.66 -1.11
CA GLU A 227 -15.57 6.90 -1.09
C GLU A 227 -16.02 7.95 -2.10
N LYS A 228 -15.28 9.06 -2.21
CA LYS A 228 -15.56 10.12 -3.20
C LYS A 228 -15.54 9.57 -4.62
N HIS A 229 -14.61 8.67 -4.95
CA HIS A 229 -14.57 8.02 -6.26
C HIS A 229 -15.68 6.97 -6.43
N LEU A 230 -16.00 6.22 -5.38
CA LEU A 230 -17.11 5.25 -5.41
C LEU A 230 -18.46 5.91 -5.66
N LEU A 231 -18.70 7.11 -5.11
CA LEU A 231 -19.92 7.88 -5.37
C LEU A 231 -20.07 8.27 -6.84
N LYS A 232 -18.97 8.68 -7.49
CA LYS A 232 -18.97 9.01 -8.93
C LYS A 232 -19.22 7.79 -9.82
N ILE A 233 -18.91 6.60 -9.34
CA ILE A 233 -19.13 5.33 -10.04
C ILE A 233 -20.60 4.86 -9.92
N ARG A 234 -21.38 5.40 -8.97
CA ARG A 234 -22.80 5.07 -8.78
C ARG A 234 -23.74 5.85 -9.70
N VAL A 235 -23.31 7.00 -10.19
CA VAL A 235 -24.03 7.85 -11.15
C VAL A 235 -23.72 7.36 -12.56
#